data_AF-A0A2U1NRU7-F1
#
_entry.id   AF-A0A2U1NRU7-F1
#
_cell.length_a   1.000
_cell.length_b   1.000
_cell.length_c   1.000
_cell.angle_alpha   90.00
_cell.angle_beta   90.00
_cell.angle_gamma   90.00
#
_symmetry.space_group_name_H-M   'P 1'
#
loop_
_entity.id
_entity.type
_entity.pdbx_description
1 polymer ?
#
loop_
_entity_poly.entity_id
_entity_poly.type
_entity_poly.pdbx_seq_one_letter_code
_entity_poly.pdbx_strand_id
1 'polypeptide(L)'
;MASSFSNNVNEIKEVSWSYNLATEFKINVNNQITQDKGCLMRYVEERNELRKRVEASQDPISVSDRLGPFKKKRGAIIGCLIETQKRERNRIIMLTALINDIIDRIREKERQAKLIEVHEQVSSDED
;
A
#
# COMPACT_ATOMS: atom_id res chain seq x y z
N MET A 1 23.49 -32.61 48.80
CA MET A 1 22.47 -31.90 48.02
C MET A 1 23.19 -31.13 46.93
N ALA A 2 23.16 -31.64 45.70
CA ALA A 2 23.75 -30.96 44.55
C ALA A 2 22.76 -29.89 44.07
N SER A 3 23.17 -28.63 44.13
CA SER A 3 22.38 -27.48 43.69
C SER A 3 22.22 -27.51 42.18
N SER A 4 20.97 -27.54 41.73
CA SER A 4 20.53 -27.47 40.34
C SER A 4 20.81 -26.09 39.75
N PHE A 5 22.02 -25.87 39.24
CA PHE A 5 22.41 -24.63 38.54
C PHE A 5 22.46 -24.79 37.00
N SER A 6 21.93 -25.90 36.45
CA SER A 6 22.01 -26.20 35.01
C SER A 6 20.85 -25.67 34.17
N ASN A 7 19.76 -25.20 34.79
CA ASN A 7 18.58 -24.78 34.02
C ASN A 7 18.63 -23.32 33.54
N ASN A 8 19.46 -22.47 34.16
CA ASN A 8 19.32 -21.02 34.02
C ASN A 8 19.99 -20.42 32.77
N VAL A 9 21.16 -20.91 32.34
CA VAL A 9 21.94 -20.23 31.27
C VAL A 9 21.34 -20.43 29.87
N ASN A 10 20.77 -21.60 29.60
CA ASN A 10 20.14 -21.88 28.31
C ASN A 10 18.81 -21.13 28.16
N GLU A 11 18.04 -21.05 29.25
CA GLU A 11 16.77 -20.31 29.32
C GLU A 11 17.01 -18.79 29.17
N ILE A 12 18.00 -18.22 29.87
CA ILE A 12 18.42 -16.81 29.68
C ILE A 12 18.85 -16.54 28.23
N LYS A 13 19.59 -17.47 27.61
CA LYS A 13 20.00 -17.33 26.21
C LYS A 13 18.79 -17.39 25.28
N GLU A 14 17.88 -18.33 25.47
CA GLU A 14 16.68 -18.45 24.64
C GLU A 14 15.79 -17.20 24.72
N VAL A 15 15.55 -16.69 25.94
CA VAL A 15 14.80 -15.45 26.17
C VAL A 15 15.49 -14.25 25.51
N SER A 16 16.81 -14.10 25.65
CA SER A 16 17.55 -12.99 25.04
C SER A 16 17.57 -13.04 23.50
N TRP A 17 17.60 -14.23 22.90
CA TRP A 17 17.51 -14.40 21.45
C TRP A 17 16.09 -14.14 20.93
N SER A 18 15.06 -14.58 21.66
CA SER A 18 13.65 -14.30 21.35
C SER A 18 13.36 -12.79 21.39
N TYR A 19 13.86 -12.09 22.41
CA TYR A 19 13.72 -10.63 22.54
C TYR A 19 14.41 -9.88 21.39
N ASN A 20 15.64 -10.27 21.04
CA ASN A 20 16.37 -9.68 19.91
C ASN A 20 15.62 -9.91 18.59
N LEU A 21 15.06 -11.11 18.39
CA LEU A 21 14.28 -11.44 17.19
C LEU A 21 12.99 -10.62 17.10
N ALA A 22 12.25 -10.46 18.21
CA ALA A 22 11.05 -9.64 18.28
C ALA A 22 11.35 -8.16 17.96
N THR A 23 12.46 -7.65 18.49
CA THR A 23 12.93 -6.28 18.24
C THR A 23 13.25 -6.05 16.76
N GLU A 24 14.05 -6.92 16.15
CA GLU A 24 14.40 -6.84 14.72
C GLU A 24 13.17 -6.98 13.82
N PHE A 25 12.25 -7.88 14.17
CA PHE A 25 10.98 -8.01 13.46
C PHE A 25 10.17 -6.70 13.50
N LYS A 26 10.02 -6.09 14.68
CA LYS A 26 9.29 -4.82 14.83
C LYS A 26 9.93 -3.71 14.00
N ILE A 27 11.25 -3.58 14.04
CA ILE A 27 11.99 -2.58 13.24
C ILE A 27 11.71 -2.81 11.74
N ASN A 28 11.83 -4.05 11.27
CA ASN A 28 11.57 -4.39 9.87
C ASN A 28 10.13 -4.08 9.46
N VAL A 29 9.13 -4.50 10.25
CA VAL A 29 7.72 -4.24 9.96
C VAL A 29 7.41 -2.74 9.94
N ASN A 30 7.92 -1.98 10.91
CA ASN A 30 7.71 -0.53 10.98
C ASN A 30 8.35 0.20 9.79
N ASN A 31 9.55 -0.21 9.38
CA ASN A 31 10.21 0.32 8.19
C ASN A 31 9.37 0.06 6.93
N GLN A 32 8.84 -1.16 6.78
CA GLN A 32 7.98 -1.50 5.66
C GLN A 32 6.65 -0.74 5.67
N ILE A 33 5.99 -0.59 6.84
CA ILE A 33 4.78 0.23 6.97
C ILE A 33 5.05 1.66 6.52
N THR A 34 6.20 2.22 6.92
CA THR A 34 6.61 3.58 6.54
C THR A 34 6.79 3.71 5.03
N GLN A 35 7.47 2.75 4.39
CA GLN A 35 7.62 2.70 2.94
C GLN A 35 6.25 2.57 2.24
N ASP A 36 5.38 1.69 2.74
CA ASP A 36 4.05 1.46 2.20
C ASP A 36 3.18 2.74 2.28
N LYS A 37 3.22 3.47 3.39
CA LYS A 37 2.55 4.77 3.56
C LYS A 37 3.09 5.81 2.56
N GLY A 38 4.40 5.84 2.34
CA GLY A 38 5.02 6.72 1.33
C GLY A 38 4.62 6.38 -0.11
N CYS A 39 4.47 5.09 -0.43
CA CYS A 39 3.95 4.64 -1.73
C CYS A 39 2.46 5.00 -1.88
N LEU A 40 1.66 4.77 -0.83
CA LEU A 40 0.24 5.08 -0.81
C LEU A 40 -0.03 6.55 -1.14
N MET A 41 0.69 7.48 -0.51
CA MET A 41 0.54 8.92 -0.77
C MET A 41 0.78 9.25 -2.25
N ARG A 42 1.88 8.75 -2.82
CA ARG A 42 2.24 8.97 -4.23
C ARG A 42 1.19 8.42 -5.19
N TYR A 43 0.68 7.21 -4.96
CA TYR A 43 -0.33 6.62 -5.85
C TYR A 43 -1.70 7.29 -5.73
N VAL A 44 -2.07 7.75 -4.53
CA VAL A 44 -3.30 8.52 -4.33
C VAL A 44 -3.23 9.85 -5.09
N GLU A 45 -2.10 10.56 -5.03
CA GLU A 45 -1.86 11.78 -5.79
C GLU A 45 -1.92 11.53 -7.30
N GLU A 46 -1.19 10.52 -7.81
CA GLU A 46 -1.22 10.17 -9.24
C GLU A 46 -2.64 9.88 -9.73
N ARG A 47 -3.40 9.07 -8.98
CA ARG A 47 -4.79 8.73 -9.31
C ARG A 47 -5.66 9.98 -9.35
N ASN A 48 -5.50 10.90 -8.40
CA ASN A 48 -6.30 12.11 -8.33
C ASN A 48 -5.99 13.06 -9.50
N GLU A 49 -4.71 13.24 -9.85
CA GLU A 49 -4.31 14.01 -11.03
C GLU A 49 -4.79 13.38 -12.34
N LEU A 50 -4.84 12.05 -12.41
CA LEU A 50 -5.38 11.35 -13.57
C LEU A 50 -6.90 11.52 -13.67
N ARG A 51 -7.64 11.49 -12.55
CA ARG A 51 -9.08 11.79 -12.52
C ARG A 51 -9.38 13.18 -13.05
N LYS A 52 -8.65 14.21 -12.58
CA LYS A 52 -8.79 15.59 -13.07
C LYS A 52 -8.59 15.68 -14.59
N ARG A 53 -7.58 14.98 -15.13
CA ARG A 53 -7.34 14.93 -16.60
C ARG A 53 -8.47 14.24 -17.37
N VAL A 54 -9.02 13.13 -16.85
CA VAL A 54 -10.15 12.44 -17.48
C VAL A 54 -11.40 13.32 -17.48
N GLU A 55 -11.67 14.04 -16.39
CA GLU A 55 -12.79 14.99 -16.28
C GLU A 55 -12.61 16.17 -17.24
N ALA A 56 -11.42 16.79 -17.28
CA ALA A 56 -11.12 17.89 -18.19
C ALA A 56 -11.15 17.50 -19.67
N SER A 57 -10.85 16.24 -20.02
CA SER A 57 -10.91 15.75 -21.41
C SER A 57 -12.34 15.44 -21.90
N GLN A 58 -13.34 15.49 -21.02
CA GLN A 58 -14.74 15.25 -21.35
C GLN A 58 -15.33 16.41 -22.18
N ASP A 59 -14.90 17.65 -21.93
CA ASP A 59 -15.34 18.84 -22.66
C ASP A 59 -14.86 18.86 -24.12
N PRO A 60 -13.57 18.64 -24.45
CA PRO A 60 -13.08 18.56 -25.83
C PRO A 60 -13.78 17.51 -26.69
N ILE A 61 -14.17 16.37 -26.12
CA ILE A 61 -14.91 15.31 -26.84
C ILE A 61 -16.29 15.83 -27.23
N SER A 62 -17.03 16.42 -26.28
CA SER A 62 -18.38 16.95 -26.51
C SER A 62 -18.41 18.14 -27.49
N VAL A 63 -17.35 18.96 -27.51
CA VAL A 63 -17.21 20.10 -28.40
C VAL A 63 -16.77 19.66 -29.80
N SER A 64 -15.89 18.66 -29.90
CA SER A 64 -15.45 18.10 -31.19
C SER A 64 -16.60 17.47 -31.98
N ASP A 65 -17.60 16.92 -31.29
CA ASP A 65 -18.86 16.44 -31.90
C ASP A 65 -19.66 17.53 -32.60
N ARG A 66 -19.37 18.82 -32.36
CA ARG A 66 -20.12 19.96 -32.92
C ARG A 66 -19.39 20.72 -34.05
N LEU A 67 -18.15 20.35 -34.42
CA LEU A 67 -17.25 21.20 -35.24
C LEU A 67 -17.05 20.82 -36.73
N GLY A 68 -17.71 21.54 -37.66
CA GLY A 68 -17.33 21.71 -39.09
C GLY A 68 -17.46 20.52 -40.07
N PRO A 69 -17.43 20.73 -41.41
CA PRO A 69 -17.87 19.75 -42.42
C PRO A 69 -16.95 18.53 -42.65
N PHE A 70 -15.78 18.46 -42.00
CA PHE A 70 -14.76 17.42 -42.24
C PHE A 70 -15.00 16.13 -41.45
N LYS A 71 -16.08 15.41 -41.77
CA LYS A 71 -16.55 14.20 -41.04
C LYS A 71 -15.48 13.13 -40.79
N LYS A 72 -14.64 12.80 -41.77
CA LYS A 72 -13.63 11.71 -41.65
C LYS A 72 -12.49 12.07 -40.69
N LYS A 73 -11.92 13.28 -40.82
CA LYS A 73 -10.85 13.76 -39.93
C LYS A 73 -11.37 13.95 -38.50
N ARG A 74 -12.60 14.43 -38.36
CA ARG A 74 -13.28 14.57 -37.06
C ARG A 74 -13.48 13.22 -36.37
N GLY A 75 -13.99 12.21 -37.08
CA GLY A 75 -14.19 10.86 -36.52
C GLY A 75 -12.88 10.24 -36.02
N ALA A 76 -11.78 10.42 -36.75
CA ALA A 76 -10.45 9.96 -36.33
C ALA A 76 -9.95 10.67 -35.05
N ILE A 77 -10.15 11.99 -34.95
CA ILE A 77 -9.77 12.77 -33.76
C ILE A 77 -10.59 12.34 -32.54
N ILE A 78 -11.92 12.22 -32.69
CA ILE A 78 -12.81 11.78 -31.60
C ILE A 78 -12.46 10.36 -31.17
N GLY A 79 -12.21 9.45 -32.11
CA GLY A 79 -11.76 8.09 -31.81
C GLY A 79 -10.49 8.08 -30.96
N CYS A 80 -9.47 8.85 -31.36
CA CYS A 80 -8.22 8.98 -30.60
C CYS A 80 -8.43 9.52 -29.17
N LEU A 81 -9.30 10.53 -29.01
CA LEU A 81 -9.64 11.08 -27.69
C LEU A 81 -10.34 10.04 -26.80
N ILE A 82 -11.31 9.31 -27.35
CA ILE A 82 -12.04 8.25 -26.63
C ILE A 82 -11.08 7.13 -26.20
N GLU A 83 -10.19 6.68 -27.09
CA GLU A 83 -9.20 5.66 -26.77
C GLU A 83 -8.21 6.10 -25.69
N THR A 84 -7.79 7.37 -25.73
CA THR A 84 -6.93 7.96 -24.70
C THR A 84 -7.64 7.99 -23.36
N GLN A 85 -8.88 8.50 -23.32
CA GLN A 85 -9.69 8.56 -22.10
C GLN A 85 -9.97 7.15 -21.54
N LYS A 86 -10.20 6.15 -22.40
CA LYS A 86 -10.35 4.75 -22.00
C LYS A 86 -9.09 4.22 -21.31
N ARG A 87 -7.91 4.51 -21.87
CA ARG A 87 -6.62 4.12 -21.27
C ARG A 87 -6.39 4.78 -19.91
N GLU A 88 -6.73 6.06 -19.78
CA GLU A 88 -6.62 6.78 -18.51
C GLU A 88 -7.58 6.21 -17.46
N ARG A 89 -8.83 5.92 -17.82
CA ARG A 89 -9.79 5.23 -16.93
C ARG A 89 -9.27 3.86 -16.47
N ASN A 90 -8.69 3.08 -17.38
CA ASN A 90 -8.08 1.79 -17.02
C ASN A 90 -6.94 1.96 -16.00
N ARG A 91 -6.08 2.97 -16.19
CA ARG A 91 -5.01 3.29 -15.23
C ARG A 91 -5.58 3.71 -13.87
N ILE A 92 -6.66 4.48 -13.82
CA ILE A 92 -7.35 4.84 -12.56
C ILE A 92 -7.84 3.58 -11.83
N ILE A 93 -8.40 2.61 -12.54
CA ILE A 93 -8.87 1.34 -11.97
C ILE A 93 -7.68 0.57 -11.38
N MET A 94 -6.58 0.44 -12.13
CA MET A 94 -5.37 -0.25 -11.66
C MET A 94 -4.77 0.43 -10.42
N LEU A 95 -4.63 1.76 -10.43
CA LEU A 95 -4.14 2.51 -9.27
C LEU A 95 -5.07 2.32 -8.06
N THR A 96 -6.38 2.28 -8.26
CA THR A 96 -7.34 2.05 -7.17
C THR A 96 -7.16 0.67 -6.56
N ALA A 97 -6.99 -0.37 -7.37
CA ALA A 97 -6.72 -1.72 -6.89
C ALA A 97 -5.40 -1.79 -6.10
N LEU A 98 -4.33 -1.18 -6.63
CA LEU A 98 -3.03 -1.13 -5.95
C LEU A 98 -3.08 -0.36 -4.63
N ILE A 99 -3.79 0.76 -4.58
CA ILE A 99 -4.00 1.54 -3.36
C ILE A 99 -4.68 0.69 -2.29
N ASN A 100 -5.72 -0.06 -2.65
CA ASN A 100 -6.44 -0.93 -1.71
C ASN A 100 -5.53 -2.06 -1.20
N ASP A 101 -4.76 -2.71 -2.07
CA ASP A 101 -3.79 -3.73 -1.69
C ASP A 101 -2.75 -3.20 -0.69
N ILE A 102 -2.21 -2.00 -0.93
CA ILE A 102 -1.26 -1.36 -0.02
C ILE A 102 -1.92 -1.05 1.33
N ILE A 103 -3.16 -0.56 1.35
CA ILE A 103 -3.90 -0.30 2.58
C ILE A 103 -4.09 -1.60 3.39
N ASP A 104 -4.49 -2.69 2.74
CA ASP A 104 -4.69 -3.97 3.41
C ASP A 104 -3.38 -4.56 3.91
N ARG A 105 -2.29 -4.42 3.15
CA ARG A 105 -0.94 -4.80 3.60
C ARG A 105 -0.48 -4.00 4.82
N ILE A 106 -0.72 -2.68 4.84
CA ILE A 106 -0.42 -1.84 6.02
C ILE A 106 -1.20 -2.32 7.23
N ARG A 107 -2.51 -2.55 7.08
CA ARG A 107 -3.37 -3.04 8.18
C ARG A 107 -2.89 -4.38 8.73
N GLU A 108 -2.50 -5.29 7.84
CA GLU A 108 -2.00 -6.60 8.24
C GLU A 108 -0.68 -6.50 9.00
N LYS A 109 0.26 -5.69 8.51
CA LYS A 109 1.52 -5.41 9.21
C LYS A 109 1.31 -4.76 10.58
N GLU A 110 0.38 -3.80 10.68
CA GLU A 110 0.01 -3.17 11.94
C GLU A 110 -0.60 -4.18 12.94
N ARG A 111 -1.35 -5.19 12.47
CA ARG A 111 -1.82 -6.30 13.32
C ARG A 111 -0.67 -7.19 13.80
N GLN A 112 0.24 -7.55 12.90
CA GLN A 112 1.39 -8.39 13.23
C GLN A 112 2.31 -7.74 14.27
N ALA A 113 2.56 -6.43 14.14
CA ALA A 113 3.31 -5.67 15.14
C ALA A 113 2.64 -5.72 16.53
N LYS A 114 1.32 -5.55 16.60
CA LYS A 114 0.55 -5.61 17.86
C LYS A 114 0.55 -6.99 18.51
N LEU A 115 0.47 -8.07 17.73
CA LEU A 115 0.48 -9.44 18.28
C LEU A 115 1.78 -9.71 19.04
N ILE A 116 2.91 -9.21 18.55
CA ILE A 116 4.20 -9.37 19.22
C ILE A 116 4.28 -8.52 20.49
N GLU A 117 3.72 -7.30 20.49
CA GLU A 117 3.61 -6.48 21.72
C GLU A 117 2.79 -7.17 22.80
N VAL A 118 1.66 -7.81 22.45
CA VAL A 118 0.82 -8.55 23.40
C VAL A 118 1.56 -9.77 23.97
N HIS A 119 2.28 -10.51 23.13
CA HIS A 119 3.04 -11.67 23.60
C HIS A 119 4.20 -11.28 24.54
N GLU A 120 4.83 -10.12 24.34
CA GLU A 120 5.82 -9.59 25.30
C GLU A 120 5.20 -9.23 26.65
N GLN A 121 4.00 -8.63 26.68
CA GLN A 121 3.32 -8.27 27.94
C GLN A 121 2.87 -9.48 28.75
N VAL A 122 2.35 -10.52 28.08
CA VAL A 122 1.93 -11.76 28.76
C VAL A 122 3.14 -12.50 29.32
N SER A 123 4.28 -12.50 28.62
CA SER A 123 5.52 -13.11 29.11
C SER A 123 6.12 -12.37 30.33
N SER A 124 5.83 -11.08 30.53
CA SER A 124 6.33 -10.32 31.69
C SER A 124 5.49 -10.47 32.95
N ASP A 125 4.25 -10.96 32.82
CA ASP A 125 3.31 -11.12 33.95
C ASP A 125 3.38 -12.53 34.59
N GLU A 126 4.11 -13.48 33.97
CA GLU A 126 4.27 -14.86 34.44
C GLU A 126 5.60 -15.13 35.21
N ASP A 127 6.45 -14.11 35.38
CA ASP A 127 7.72 -14.17 36.14
C ASP A 127 7.61 -13.64 37.59
#